data_AF-A0A832QBY3-F1
#
_entry.id   AF-A0A832QBY3-F1
#
_cell.length_a   1.000
_cell.length_b   1.000
_cell.length_c   1.000
_cell.angle_alpha   90.00
_cell.angle_beta   90.00
_cell.angle_gamma   90.00
#
_symmetry.space_group_name_H-M   'P 1'
#
loop_
_entity.id
_entity.type
_entity.pdbx_description
1 polymer ?
#
loop_
_entity_poly.entity_id
_entity_poly.type
_entity_poly.pdbx_seq_one_letter_code
_entity_poly.pdbx_strand_id
1 'polypeptide(L)'
;MKPASASRSSGSASAAFAFLLSGCLWVALLGLLANTLLGGSLWQILVAVLFTGLPLALLLWHQATVHSILRRQRFRPDSLFFRWYSGRLMGLLLAIVYGFCTALFLLLRLHVAQWSQWLLLLLAVPLFHLCCRLLESRLFVQMKPCVLQDVVLRWSRVLCAVLLASLALGWRLLEEVPAQTLLESVEAQRAAVAGLQGSVALQQFALWWQSWEGVKQFVLAGLVTNGMSDAIPSAWSWYLLVAWLEEWMLFYLLGLGLGCFKLGANEWRRTLAPLTDAEQVAAPGRERLVLFGGVGSFLLLFVLLPFAAYTELWARSQQAVLESSDRQLVLQLERIGDAWYAPGTWDSLRDLRTSVLDELALDRQELEDEVNRAFDLMDANLDAFLDWYYSLGAEYLRLASLLSGNLESLMEERLREFLQRGDAFARVEQVLQLSLAGQEELQARYQVEASAVLAAARVEPGQAEVLPVRELSLDSVLTPPVHEELLTLQSRLLVGTGGGAVAGVMTSAVSAKLASRMLAKGSVKLAGKALAKLVASKAGG
;
A
#
# COMPACT_ATOMS: atom_id res chain seq x y z
N MET A 1 -78.30 -12.44 -9.62
CA MET A 1 -77.33 -11.40 -9.24
C MET A 1 -76.69 -10.84 -10.51
N LYS A 2 -77.02 -9.61 -10.90
CA LYS A 2 -76.43 -8.92 -12.05
C LYS A 2 -75.00 -8.45 -11.72
N PRO A 3 -74.01 -8.61 -12.60
CA PRO A 3 -72.68 -8.10 -12.36
C PRO A 3 -72.68 -6.57 -12.46
N ALA A 4 -72.35 -5.90 -11.36
CA ALA A 4 -72.02 -4.49 -11.34
C ALA A 4 -70.61 -4.29 -11.94
N SER A 5 -70.48 -4.32 -13.26
CA SER A 5 -69.20 -4.20 -13.98
C SER A 5 -68.99 -2.86 -14.70
N ALA A 6 -69.98 -1.95 -14.73
CA ALA A 6 -69.92 -0.79 -15.62
C ALA A 6 -69.36 0.51 -15.00
N SER A 7 -69.15 0.62 -13.68
CA SER A 7 -68.69 1.88 -13.05
C SER A 7 -67.22 1.88 -12.58
N ARG A 8 -66.47 0.79 -12.78
CA ARG A 8 -65.04 0.70 -12.37
C ARG A 8 -64.03 1.17 -13.43
N SER A 9 -64.44 1.48 -14.66
CA SER A 9 -63.51 1.73 -15.77
C SER A 9 -62.91 3.15 -15.77
N SER A 10 -63.66 4.19 -15.42
CA SER A 10 -63.18 5.59 -15.49
C SER A 10 -62.15 5.92 -14.40
N GLY A 11 -62.31 5.38 -13.19
CA GLY A 11 -61.32 5.55 -12.11
C GLY A 11 -60.00 4.79 -12.34
N SER A 12 -60.03 3.72 -13.14
CA SER A 12 -58.87 2.85 -13.38
C SER A 12 -57.84 3.47 -14.34
N ALA A 13 -58.31 4.18 -15.38
CA ALA A 13 -57.43 4.83 -16.37
C ALA A 13 -56.70 6.05 -15.78
N SER A 14 -57.42 6.90 -15.03
CA SER A 14 -56.83 8.07 -14.36
C SER A 14 -55.78 7.66 -13.31
N ALA A 15 -56.08 6.63 -12.50
CA ALA A 15 -55.13 6.11 -11.51
C ALA A 15 -53.88 5.47 -12.15
N ALA A 16 -54.04 4.79 -13.30
CA ALA A 16 -52.91 4.26 -14.04
C ALA A 16 -52.03 5.37 -14.62
N PHE A 17 -52.63 6.41 -15.21
CA PHE A 17 -51.89 7.56 -15.74
C PHE A 17 -51.14 8.29 -14.63
N ALA A 18 -51.78 8.55 -13.49
CA ALA A 18 -51.13 9.18 -12.34
C ALA A 18 -49.94 8.36 -11.81
N PHE A 19 -50.07 7.02 -11.78
CA PHE A 19 -48.97 6.13 -11.40
C PHE A 19 -47.80 6.20 -12.40
N LEU A 20 -48.09 6.12 -13.70
CA LEU A 20 -47.05 6.19 -14.73
C LEU A 20 -46.32 7.53 -14.68
N LEU A 21 -47.05 8.64 -14.56
CA LEU A 21 -46.47 9.98 -14.46
C LEU A 21 -45.59 10.12 -13.21
N SER A 22 -46.09 9.73 -12.04
CA SER A 22 -45.32 9.81 -10.79
C SER A 22 -44.09 8.89 -10.80
N GLY A 23 -44.22 7.67 -11.33
CA GLY A 23 -43.11 6.74 -11.49
C GLY A 23 -42.02 7.29 -12.43
N CYS A 24 -42.40 7.83 -13.58
CA CYS A 24 -41.45 8.45 -14.52
C CYS A 24 -40.78 9.69 -13.93
N LEU A 25 -41.54 10.56 -13.25
CA LEU A 25 -41.00 11.73 -12.56
C LEU A 25 -40.02 11.32 -11.46
N TRP A 26 -40.30 10.24 -10.74
CA TRP A 26 -39.40 9.73 -9.72
C TRP A 26 -38.12 9.14 -10.33
N VAL A 27 -38.20 8.38 -11.42
CA VAL A 27 -37.00 7.89 -12.15
C VAL A 27 -36.17 9.07 -12.66
N ALA A 28 -36.80 10.10 -13.21
CA ALA A 28 -36.12 11.33 -13.64
C ALA A 28 -35.45 12.05 -12.46
N LEU A 29 -36.14 12.13 -11.31
CA LEU A 29 -35.58 12.67 -10.08
C LEU A 29 -34.35 11.86 -9.63
N LEU A 30 -34.40 10.52 -9.67
CA LEU A 30 -33.24 9.69 -9.34
C LEU A 30 -32.04 9.98 -10.24
N GLY A 31 -32.26 10.17 -11.55
CA GLY A 31 -31.20 10.58 -12.47
C GLY A 31 -30.61 11.95 -12.16
N LEU A 32 -31.46 12.92 -11.80
CA LEU A 32 -30.98 14.22 -11.35
C LEU A 32 -30.15 14.11 -10.06
N LEU A 33 -30.65 13.39 -9.05
CA LEU A 33 -29.95 13.20 -7.77
C LEU A 33 -28.61 12.46 -7.96
N ALA A 34 -28.59 11.42 -8.80
CA ALA A 34 -27.41 10.62 -9.07
C ALA A 34 -26.31 11.39 -9.84
N ASN A 35 -26.69 12.24 -10.79
CA ASN A 35 -25.72 12.93 -11.65
C ASN A 35 -25.30 14.30 -11.11
N THR A 36 -26.14 14.98 -10.34
CA THR A 36 -25.86 16.35 -9.86
C THR A 36 -25.40 16.40 -8.40
N LEU A 37 -26.08 15.68 -7.51
CA LEU A 37 -25.86 15.83 -6.06
C LEU A 37 -24.78 14.88 -5.53
N LEU A 38 -24.55 13.73 -6.18
CA LEU A 38 -23.51 12.79 -5.74
C LEU A 38 -22.09 13.35 -5.89
N GLY A 39 -21.85 14.16 -6.94
CA GLY A 39 -20.55 14.77 -7.18
C GLY A 39 -20.23 15.95 -6.27
N GLY A 40 -21.22 16.46 -5.55
CA GLY A 40 -21.07 17.63 -4.71
C GLY A 40 -20.83 17.31 -3.24
N SER A 41 -20.85 18.33 -2.38
CA SER A 41 -20.47 18.22 -0.96
C SER A 41 -21.32 17.22 -0.16
N LEU A 42 -20.79 16.73 0.98
CA LEU A 42 -21.44 15.74 1.85
C LEU A 42 -22.93 15.99 2.13
N TRP A 43 -23.36 17.24 2.35
CA TRP A 43 -24.77 17.54 2.61
C TRP A 43 -25.67 17.28 1.39
N GLN A 44 -25.16 17.48 0.17
CA GLN A 44 -25.88 17.20 -1.08
C GLN A 44 -26.08 15.70 -1.26
N ILE A 45 -25.04 14.92 -0.95
CA ILE A 45 -25.11 13.45 -0.92
C ILE A 45 -26.16 12.99 0.09
N LEU A 46 -26.17 13.55 1.31
CA LEU A 46 -27.18 13.23 2.32
C LEU A 46 -28.60 13.56 1.87
N VAL A 47 -28.79 14.69 1.19
CA VAL A 47 -30.08 15.07 0.60
C VAL A 47 -30.49 14.07 -0.49
N ALA A 48 -29.57 13.67 -1.37
CA ALA A 48 -29.84 12.66 -2.40
C ALA A 48 -30.25 11.32 -1.78
N VAL A 49 -29.50 10.84 -0.80
CA VAL A 49 -29.80 9.60 -0.07
C VAL A 49 -31.14 9.69 0.65
N LEU A 50 -31.47 10.86 1.21
CA LEU A 50 -32.75 11.08 1.87
C LEU A 50 -33.93 10.94 0.91
N PHE A 51 -33.90 11.66 -0.22
CA PHE A 51 -34.99 11.66 -1.21
C PHE A 51 -35.15 10.30 -1.89
N THR A 52 -34.04 9.59 -2.15
CA THR A 52 -34.08 8.23 -2.71
C THR A 52 -34.53 7.19 -1.68
N GLY A 53 -34.05 7.30 -0.44
CA GLY A 53 -34.31 6.33 0.63
C GLY A 53 -35.69 6.44 1.25
N LEU A 54 -36.32 7.61 1.24
CA LEU A 54 -37.66 7.83 1.81
C LEU A 54 -38.72 6.89 1.20
N PRO A 55 -38.93 6.83 -0.14
CA PRO A 55 -39.87 5.89 -0.74
C PRO A 55 -39.59 4.42 -0.38
N LEU A 56 -38.31 4.02 -0.33
CA LEU A 56 -37.89 2.67 0.02
C LEU A 56 -38.24 2.33 1.47
N ALA A 57 -37.85 3.20 2.41
CA ALA A 57 -38.10 3.03 3.83
C ALA A 57 -39.59 3.05 4.16
N LEU A 58 -40.36 3.92 3.51
CA LEU A 58 -41.80 4.02 3.73
C LEU A 58 -42.55 2.78 3.26
N LEU A 59 -42.20 2.21 2.10
CA LEU A 59 -42.81 0.96 1.64
C LEU A 59 -42.42 -0.21 2.56
N LEU A 60 -41.15 -0.32 2.95
CA LEU A 60 -40.71 -1.37 3.88
C LEU A 60 -41.39 -1.25 5.24
N TRP A 61 -41.61 -0.03 5.71
CA TRP A 61 -42.37 0.22 6.92
C TRP A 61 -43.82 -0.25 6.77
N HIS A 62 -44.47 0.05 5.64
CA HIS A 62 -45.80 -0.50 5.33
C HIS A 62 -45.81 -2.03 5.41
N GLN A 63 -44.89 -2.70 4.71
CA GLN A 63 -44.81 -4.16 4.73
C GLN A 63 -44.60 -4.67 6.16
N ALA A 64 -43.71 -4.05 6.93
CA ALA A 64 -43.49 -4.41 8.33
C ALA A 64 -44.77 -4.24 9.18
N THR A 65 -45.59 -3.22 8.92
CA THR A 65 -46.88 -3.06 9.61
C THR A 65 -47.86 -4.16 9.25
N VAL A 66 -48.00 -4.54 7.98
CA VAL A 66 -48.88 -5.63 7.55
C VAL A 66 -48.46 -6.96 8.18
N HIS A 67 -47.16 -7.28 8.17
CA HIS A 67 -46.65 -8.48 8.85
C HIS A 67 -46.87 -8.43 10.36
N SER A 68 -46.82 -7.25 10.98
CA SER A 68 -47.09 -7.10 12.40
C SER A 68 -48.58 -7.37 12.72
N ILE A 69 -49.51 -6.93 11.85
CA ILE A 69 -50.94 -7.25 11.96
C ILE A 69 -51.14 -8.77 11.88
N LEU A 70 -50.54 -9.42 10.88
CA LEU A 70 -50.65 -10.87 10.69
C LEU A 70 -50.02 -11.67 11.84
N ARG A 71 -48.88 -11.21 12.37
CA ARG A 71 -48.21 -11.86 13.52
C ARG A 71 -49.03 -11.72 14.79
N ARG A 72 -49.73 -10.60 15.01
CA ARG A 72 -50.61 -10.43 16.18
C ARG A 72 -51.78 -11.41 16.21
N GLN A 73 -52.21 -11.92 15.06
CA GLN A 73 -53.24 -12.97 14.99
C GLN A 73 -52.69 -14.36 15.35
N ARG A 74 -51.35 -14.55 15.33
CA ARG A 74 -50.70 -15.85 15.57
C ARG A 74 -50.13 -16.02 16.96
N PHE A 75 -49.64 -14.95 17.58
CA PHE A 75 -48.94 -15.00 18.87
C PHE A 75 -49.85 -14.63 20.04
N ARG A 76 -49.68 -15.33 21.18
CA ARG A 76 -50.36 -14.99 22.44
C ARG A 76 -49.85 -13.65 22.98
N PRO A 77 -50.74 -12.78 23.51
CA PRO A 77 -50.40 -11.43 23.96
C PRO A 77 -49.36 -11.40 25.09
N ASP A 78 -49.28 -12.44 25.91
CA ASP A 78 -48.39 -12.50 27.08
C ASP A 78 -46.97 -12.97 26.78
N SER A 79 -46.67 -13.37 25.52
CA SER A 79 -45.34 -13.86 25.18
C SER A 79 -44.31 -12.74 25.02
N LEU A 80 -43.07 -12.95 25.50
CA LEU A 80 -41.96 -12.02 25.27
C LEU A 80 -41.73 -11.77 23.77
N PHE A 81 -41.90 -12.82 22.95
CA PHE A 81 -41.86 -12.73 21.49
C PHE A 81 -42.95 -11.80 20.94
N PHE A 82 -44.16 -11.79 21.50
CA PHE A 82 -45.19 -10.83 21.10
C PHE A 82 -44.75 -9.40 21.37
N ARG A 83 -44.14 -9.09 22.52
CA ARG A 83 -43.70 -7.72 22.84
C ARG A 83 -42.60 -7.21 21.91
N TRP A 84 -41.61 -8.03 21.59
CA TRP A 84 -40.50 -7.63 20.73
C TRP A 84 -40.83 -7.68 19.23
N TYR A 85 -41.48 -8.75 18.77
CA TYR A 85 -41.73 -8.98 17.33
C TYR A 85 -43.05 -8.40 16.81
N SER A 86 -44.00 -8.04 17.67
CA SER A 86 -45.26 -7.38 17.26
C SER A 86 -45.20 -5.84 17.32
N GLY A 87 -44.08 -5.28 17.78
CA GLY A 87 -43.82 -3.86 17.83
C GLY A 87 -43.45 -3.27 16.47
N ARG A 88 -43.93 -2.05 16.18
CA ARG A 88 -43.61 -1.33 14.93
C ARG A 88 -42.22 -0.71 14.92
N LEU A 89 -41.65 -0.42 16.10
CA LEU A 89 -40.39 0.31 16.22
C LEU A 89 -39.22 -0.45 15.58
N MET A 90 -39.08 -1.74 15.86
CA MET A 90 -38.00 -2.54 15.25
C MET A 90 -38.15 -2.61 13.73
N GLY A 91 -39.37 -2.82 13.23
CA GLY A 91 -39.65 -2.82 11.79
C GLY A 91 -39.35 -1.47 11.13
N LEU A 92 -39.66 -0.35 11.80
CA LEU A 92 -39.34 0.99 11.34
C LEU A 92 -37.83 1.24 11.29
N LEU A 93 -37.10 0.89 12.36
CA LEU A 93 -35.64 1.06 12.42
C LEU A 93 -34.95 0.24 11.31
N LEU A 94 -35.34 -1.03 11.13
CA LEU A 94 -34.82 -1.87 10.06
C LEU A 94 -35.17 -1.32 8.67
N ALA A 95 -36.40 -0.82 8.47
CA ALA A 95 -36.82 -0.22 7.21
C ALA A 95 -36.02 1.06 6.88
N ILE A 96 -35.74 1.88 7.89
CA ILE A 96 -34.93 3.10 7.77
C ILE A 96 -33.49 2.75 7.41
N VAL A 97 -32.84 1.87 8.17
CA VAL A 97 -31.45 1.46 7.93
C VAL A 97 -31.33 0.83 6.55
N TYR A 98 -32.19 -0.14 6.23
CA TYR A 98 -32.16 -0.79 4.92
C TYR A 98 -32.45 0.20 3.78
N GLY A 99 -33.46 1.06 3.93
CA GLY A 99 -33.85 2.03 2.91
C GLY A 99 -32.75 3.04 2.60
N PHE A 100 -32.06 3.58 3.61
CA PHE A 100 -30.98 4.54 3.39
C PHE A 100 -29.69 3.88 2.91
N CYS A 101 -29.32 2.70 3.43
CA CYS A 101 -28.16 1.97 2.91
C CYS A 101 -28.36 1.63 1.43
N THR A 102 -29.51 1.02 1.07
CA THR A 102 -29.78 0.65 -0.32
C THR A 102 -29.99 1.85 -1.25
N ALA A 103 -30.44 2.99 -0.74
CA ALA A 103 -30.53 4.22 -1.51
C ALA A 103 -29.15 4.71 -1.98
N LEU A 104 -28.11 4.61 -1.13
CA LEU A 104 -26.75 4.97 -1.52
C LEU A 104 -26.24 4.07 -2.64
N PHE A 105 -26.43 2.74 -2.52
CA PHE A 105 -26.07 1.78 -3.57
C PHE A 105 -26.82 2.04 -4.88
N LEU A 106 -28.13 2.29 -4.80
CA LEU A 106 -28.95 2.61 -5.97
C LEU A 106 -28.43 3.87 -6.67
N LEU A 107 -28.18 4.94 -5.92
CA LEU A 107 -27.66 6.19 -6.47
C LEU A 107 -26.29 6.03 -7.12
N LEU A 108 -25.37 5.29 -6.47
CA LEU A 108 -24.05 5.02 -7.03
C LEU A 108 -24.15 4.23 -8.34
N ARG A 109 -25.05 3.24 -8.41
CA ARG A 109 -25.28 2.47 -9.64
C ARG A 109 -25.87 3.35 -10.74
N LEU A 110 -26.79 4.25 -10.41
CA LEU A 110 -27.40 5.16 -11.37
C LEU A 110 -26.43 6.22 -11.89
N HIS A 111 -25.44 6.63 -11.10
CA HIS A 111 -24.41 7.58 -11.52
C HIS A 111 -23.58 7.06 -12.71
N VAL A 112 -23.29 5.75 -12.71
CA VAL A 112 -22.51 5.07 -13.76
C VAL A 112 -23.41 4.43 -14.82
N ALA A 113 -24.73 4.66 -14.74
CA ALA A 113 -25.66 3.98 -15.62
C ALA A 113 -25.56 4.51 -17.05
N GLN A 114 -25.36 3.57 -17.99
CA GLN A 114 -25.35 3.84 -19.42
C GLN A 114 -26.76 4.22 -19.93
N TRP A 115 -26.82 4.87 -21.10
CA TRP A 115 -28.08 5.24 -21.73
C TRP A 115 -29.04 4.05 -21.93
N SER A 116 -28.51 2.88 -22.28
CA SER A 116 -29.28 1.63 -22.40
C SER A 116 -29.98 1.25 -21.09
N GLN A 117 -29.29 1.37 -19.96
CA GLN A 117 -29.86 1.10 -18.64
C GLN A 117 -30.96 2.12 -18.28
N TRP A 118 -30.79 3.40 -18.63
CA TRP A 118 -31.83 4.41 -18.43
C TRP A 118 -33.13 4.08 -19.18
N LEU A 119 -33.04 3.53 -20.40
CA LEU A 119 -34.22 3.05 -21.13
C LEU A 119 -34.91 1.88 -20.39
N LEU A 120 -34.13 0.95 -19.82
CA LEU A 120 -34.67 -0.16 -19.02
C LEU A 120 -35.33 0.32 -17.72
N LEU A 121 -34.75 1.32 -17.06
CA LEU A 121 -35.34 1.94 -15.87
C LEU A 121 -36.67 2.63 -16.18
N LEU A 122 -36.77 3.32 -17.32
CA LEU A 122 -38.04 3.88 -17.78
C LEU A 122 -39.06 2.80 -18.15
N LEU A 123 -38.63 1.72 -18.78
CA LEU A 123 -39.47 0.55 -19.10
C LEU A 123 -39.99 -0.16 -17.84
N ALA A 124 -39.26 -0.07 -16.73
CA ALA A 124 -39.66 -0.68 -15.47
C ALA A 124 -40.98 -0.12 -14.92
N VAL A 125 -41.28 1.16 -15.16
CA VAL A 125 -42.50 1.81 -14.67
C VAL A 125 -43.77 1.17 -15.25
N PRO A 126 -43.98 1.10 -16.58
CA PRO A 126 -45.14 0.44 -17.15
C PRO A 126 -45.15 -1.08 -16.91
N LEU A 127 -43.98 -1.74 -16.92
CA LEU A 127 -43.89 -3.17 -16.67
C LEU A 127 -44.32 -3.52 -15.23
N PHE A 128 -43.87 -2.75 -14.24
CA PHE A 128 -44.28 -2.92 -12.84
C PHE A 128 -45.79 -2.73 -12.67
N HIS A 129 -46.38 -1.75 -13.36
CA HIS A 129 -47.83 -1.54 -13.35
C HIS A 129 -48.58 -2.75 -13.94
N LEU A 130 -48.09 -3.28 -15.06
CA LEU A 130 -48.67 -4.45 -15.71
C LEU A 130 -48.60 -5.69 -14.79
N CYS A 131 -47.44 -5.95 -14.17
CA CYS A 131 -47.27 -7.03 -13.20
C CYS A 131 -48.24 -6.88 -12.02
N CYS A 132 -48.42 -5.66 -11.47
CA CYS A 132 -49.40 -5.40 -10.41
C CYS A 132 -50.81 -5.78 -10.86
N ARG A 133 -51.25 -5.31 -12.04
CA ARG A 133 -52.61 -5.60 -12.55
C ARG A 133 -52.85 -7.10 -12.79
N LEU A 134 -51.87 -7.79 -13.36
CA LEU A 134 -51.94 -9.23 -13.60
C LEU A 134 -52.08 -10.01 -12.28
N LEU A 135 -51.29 -9.65 -11.26
CA LEU A 135 -51.37 -10.28 -9.95
C LEU A 135 -52.67 -9.93 -9.20
N GLU A 136 -53.10 -8.67 -9.22
CA GLU A 136 -54.37 -8.23 -8.62
C GLU A 136 -55.54 -9.03 -9.19
N SER A 137 -55.63 -9.16 -10.51
CA SER A 137 -56.73 -9.90 -11.17
C SER A 137 -56.81 -11.37 -10.76
N ARG A 138 -55.67 -12.00 -10.45
CA ARG A 138 -55.62 -13.42 -10.05
C ARG A 138 -55.83 -13.63 -8.56
N LEU A 139 -55.31 -12.74 -7.73
CA LEU A 139 -55.29 -12.91 -6.26
C LEU A 139 -56.47 -12.27 -5.55
N PHE A 140 -57.20 -11.34 -6.20
CA PHE A 140 -58.29 -10.58 -5.56
C PHE A 140 -59.39 -11.47 -4.96
N VAL A 141 -59.66 -12.64 -5.54
CA VAL A 141 -60.71 -13.56 -5.07
C VAL A 141 -60.30 -14.30 -3.79
N GLN A 142 -59.00 -14.42 -3.51
CA GLN A 142 -58.47 -15.36 -2.51
C GLN A 142 -58.01 -14.67 -1.21
N MET A 143 -57.85 -13.34 -1.20
CA MET A 143 -57.15 -12.64 -0.13
C MET A 143 -57.92 -11.41 0.39
N LYS A 144 -57.76 -11.13 1.68
CA LYS A 144 -58.21 -9.88 2.30
C LYS A 144 -57.49 -8.67 1.63
N PRO A 145 -58.14 -7.50 1.53
CA PRO A 145 -57.58 -6.34 0.82
C PRO A 145 -56.19 -5.90 1.31
N CYS A 146 -55.94 -5.92 2.61
CA CYS A 146 -54.66 -5.52 3.21
C CYS A 146 -53.51 -6.46 2.85
N VAL A 147 -53.77 -7.77 2.87
CA VAL A 147 -52.79 -8.81 2.51
C VAL A 147 -52.59 -8.83 1.00
N LEU A 148 -53.68 -8.65 0.24
CA LEU A 148 -53.62 -8.61 -1.21
C LEU A 148 -52.65 -7.54 -1.71
N GLN A 149 -52.72 -6.31 -1.20
CA GLN A 149 -51.84 -5.22 -1.65
C GLN A 149 -50.37 -5.48 -1.34
N ASP A 150 -50.05 -5.97 -0.13
CA ASP A 150 -48.67 -6.32 0.24
C ASP A 150 -48.11 -7.46 -0.63
N VAL A 151 -48.90 -8.50 -0.86
CA VAL A 151 -48.52 -9.66 -1.70
C VAL A 151 -48.34 -9.24 -3.16
N VAL A 152 -49.27 -8.46 -3.71
CA VAL A 152 -49.18 -7.94 -5.08
C VAL A 152 -47.91 -7.12 -5.26
N LEU A 153 -47.63 -6.14 -4.38
CA LEU A 153 -46.45 -5.28 -4.47
C LEU A 153 -45.14 -6.07 -4.34
N ARG A 154 -45.11 -7.08 -3.47
CA ARG A 154 -43.92 -7.91 -3.29
C ARG A 154 -43.62 -8.75 -4.53
N TRP A 155 -44.62 -9.45 -5.05
CA TRP A 155 -44.45 -10.32 -6.20
C TRP A 155 -44.32 -9.54 -7.51
N SER A 156 -44.98 -8.40 -7.67
CA SER A 156 -44.81 -7.54 -8.85
C SER A 156 -43.39 -7.01 -8.94
N ARG A 157 -42.79 -6.61 -7.81
CA ARG A 157 -41.37 -6.23 -7.73
C ARG A 157 -40.45 -7.36 -8.13
N VAL A 158 -40.64 -8.56 -7.58
CA VAL A 158 -39.78 -9.72 -7.90
C VAL A 158 -39.92 -10.09 -9.38
N LEU A 159 -41.15 -10.18 -9.90
CA LEU A 159 -41.41 -10.54 -11.29
C LEU A 159 -40.84 -9.50 -12.26
N CYS A 160 -41.08 -8.21 -11.98
CA CYS A 160 -40.55 -7.12 -12.78
C CYS A 160 -39.02 -7.12 -12.79
N ALA A 161 -38.39 -7.31 -11.63
CA ALA A 161 -36.94 -7.40 -11.51
C ALA A 161 -36.35 -8.59 -12.28
N VAL A 162 -36.97 -9.78 -12.20
CA VAL A 162 -36.54 -10.97 -12.96
C VAL A 162 -36.63 -10.72 -14.46
N LEU A 163 -37.74 -10.16 -14.95
CA LEU A 163 -37.92 -9.90 -16.37
C LEU A 163 -36.90 -8.89 -16.91
N LEU A 164 -36.68 -7.78 -16.19
CA LEU A 164 -35.75 -6.73 -16.63
C LEU A 164 -34.29 -7.15 -16.49
N ALA A 165 -33.92 -7.87 -15.42
CA ALA A 165 -32.55 -8.36 -15.24
C ALA A 165 -32.16 -9.36 -16.34
N SER A 166 -33.07 -10.26 -16.70
CA SER A 166 -32.85 -11.19 -17.81
C SER A 166 -32.72 -10.47 -19.15
N LEU A 167 -33.52 -9.42 -19.37
CA LEU A 167 -33.44 -8.61 -20.58
C LEU A 167 -32.16 -7.75 -20.62
N ALA A 168 -31.74 -7.18 -19.48
CA ALA A 168 -30.49 -6.42 -19.35
C ALA A 168 -29.25 -7.31 -19.59
N LEU A 169 -29.23 -8.51 -19.00
CA LEU A 169 -28.16 -9.47 -19.23
C LEU A 169 -28.14 -9.94 -20.69
N GLY A 170 -29.31 -10.27 -21.25
CA GLY A 170 -29.43 -10.64 -22.66
C GLY A 170 -28.92 -9.55 -23.60
N TRP A 171 -29.23 -8.28 -23.29
CA TRP A 171 -28.71 -7.15 -24.05
C TRP A 171 -27.18 -7.03 -23.95
N ARG A 172 -26.61 -7.16 -22.74
CA ARG A 172 -25.15 -7.11 -22.54
C ARG A 172 -24.40 -8.24 -23.26
N LEU A 173 -24.99 -9.43 -23.35
CA LEU A 173 -24.38 -10.56 -24.07
C LEU A 173 -24.41 -10.38 -25.60
N LEU A 174 -25.25 -9.49 -26.12
CA LEU A 174 -25.30 -9.13 -27.54
C LEU A 174 -24.40 -7.93 -27.89
N GLU A 175 -23.88 -7.23 -26.89
CA GLU A 175 -23.03 -6.07 -27.08
C GLU A 175 -21.59 -6.53 -27.35
N GLU A 176 -21.05 -6.19 -28.52
CA GLU A 176 -19.65 -6.48 -28.86
C GLU A 176 -18.74 -5.57 -28.04
N VAL A 177 -18.11 -6.14 -27.02
CA VAL A 177 -17.12 -5.44 -26.19
C VAL A 177 -15.73 -5.67 -26.78
N PRO A 178 -14.94 -4.62 -27.06
CA PRO A 178 -13.57 -4.78 -27.53
C PRO A 178 -12.73 -5.56 -26.52
N ALA A 179 -11.83 -6.42 -27.01
CA ALA A 179 -10.90 -7.15 -26.17
C ALA A 179 -9.96 -6.16 -25.45
N GLN A 180 -10.12 -6.05 -24.14
CA GLN A 180 -9.29 -5.20 -23.26
C GLN A 180 -8.57 -6.08 -22.25
N THR A 181 -7.41 -5.62 -21.78
CA THR A 181 -6.73 -6.26 -20.66
C THR A 181 -7.48 -6.03 -19.34
N LEU A 182 -7.23 -6.86 -18.33
CA LEU A 182 -7.85 -6.72 -17.01
C LEU A 182 -7.60 -5.34 -16.41
N LEU A 183 -6.36 -4.84 -16.51
CA LEU A 183 -5.97 -3.55 -15.96
C LEU A 183 -6.72 -2.41 -16.64
N GLU A 184 -6.75 -2.40 -17.98
CA GLU A 184 -7.47 -1.39 -18.77
C GLU A 184 -8.97 -1.37 -18.42
N SER A 185 -9.60 -2.54 -18.25
CA SER A 185 -11.02 -2.63 -17.90
C SER A 185 -11.32 -2.05 -16.50
N VAL A 186 -10.41 -2.25 -15.54
CA VAL A 186 -10.53 -1.74 -14.17
C VAL A 186 -10.31 -0.23 -14.14
N GLU A 187 -9.30 0.26 -14.86
CA GLU A 187 -9.01 1.69 -14.96
C GLU A 187 -10.13 2.45 -15.67
N ALA A 188 -10.69 1.89 -16.75
CA ALA A 188 -11.84 2.47 -17.45
C ALA A 188 -13.06 2.63 -16.52
N GLN A 189 -13.36 1.62 -15.69
CA GLN A 189 -14.47 1.70 -14.73
C GLN A 189 -14.18 2.65 -13.56
N ARG A 190 -12.94 2.71 -13.07
CA ARG A 190 -12.55 3.69 -12.04
C ARG A 190 -12.65 5.13 -12.54
N ALA A 191 -12.28 5.38 -13.80
CA ALA A 191 -12.37 6.71 -14.41
C ALA A 191 -13.81 7.24 -14.46
N ALA A 192 -14.80 6.36 -14.60
CA ALA A 192 -16.23 6.73 -14.61
C ALA A 192 -16.70 7.37 -13.29
N VAL A 193 -15.94 7.20 -12.20
CA VAL A 193 -16.31 7.70 -10.86
C VAL A 193 -15.29 8.70 -10.29
N ALA A 194 -14.29 9.09 -11.09
CA ALA A 194 -13.30 10.10 -10.70
C ALA A 194 -13.92 11.48 -10.39
N GLY A 195 -15.15 11.74 -10.85
CA GLY A 195 -15.90 12.98 -10.58
C GLY A 195 -16.50 13.10 -9.17
N LEU A 196 -16.52 12.03 -8.36
CA LEU A 196 -17.09 12.05 -7.00
C LEU A 196 -16.09 12.59 -5.97
N GLN A 197 -15.81 13.90 -5.99
CA GLN A 197 -14.80 14.52 -5.12
C GLN A 197 -15.37 15.10 -3.82
N GLY A 198 -16.69 15.17 -3.66
CA GLY A 198 -17.31 15.86 -2.52
C GLY A 198 -17.34 15.10 -1.20
N SER A 199 -17.02 13.80 -1.20
CA SER A 199 -16.88 12.95 -0.01
C SER A 199 -15.82 11.88 -0.25
N VAL A 200 -14.81 11.84 0.62
CA VAL A 200 -13.71 10.86 0.55
C VAL A 200 -14.23 9.45 0.81
N ALA A 201 -15.16 9.30 1.77
CA ALA A 201 -15.75 8.00 2.09
C ALA A 201 -16.50 7.42 0.89
N LEU A 202 -17.31 8.25 0.22
CA LEU A 202 -18.04 7.84 -0.97
C LEU A 202 -17.08 7.51 -2.12
N GLN A 203 -16.06 8.33 -2.34
CA GLN A 203 -15.07 8.13 -3.40
C GLN A 203 -14.33 6.80 -3.24
N GLN A 204 -13.80 6.51 -2.06
CA GLN A 204 -13.09 5.24 -1.79
C GLN A 204 -14.01 4.04 -1.99
N PHE A 205 -15.23 4.11 -1.45
CA PHE A 205 -16.22 3.05 -1.63
C PHE A 205 -16.56 2.84 -3.11
N ALA A 206 -16.72 3.93 -3.86
CA ALA A 206 -17.04 3.88 -5.27
C ALA A 206 -15.90 3.34 -6.13
N LEU A 207 -14.65 3.74 -5.87
CA LEU A 207 -13.47 3.19 -6.55
C LEU A 207 -13.31 1.69 -6.30
N TRP A 208 -13.55 1.25 -5.06
CA TRP A 208 -13.58 -0.17 -4.72
C TRP A 208 -14.69 -0.90 -5.49
N TRP A 209 -15.92 -0.37 -5.49
CA TRP A 209 -17.04 -0.96 -6.23
C TRP A 209 -16.78 -1.04 -7.74
N GLN A 210 -16.25 0.02 -8.35
CA GLN A 210 -15.95 0.03 -9.78
C GLN A 210 -14.79 -0.89 -10.17
N SER A 211 -13.84 -1.13 -9.27
CA SER A 211 -12.81 -2.12 -9.55
C SER A 211 -13.40 -3.53 -9.71
N TRP A 212 -14.43 -3.86 -8.94
CA TRP A 212 -15.18 -5.11 -9.10
C TRP A 212 -15.97 -5.15 -10.41
N GLU A 213 -16.59 -4.02 -10.79
CA GLU A 213 -17.29 -3.90 -12.08
C GLU A 213 -16.34 -4.11 -13.27
N GLY A 214 -15.11 -3.56 -13.20
CA GLY A 214 -14.08 -3.76 -14.24
C GLY A 214 -13.67 -5.22 -14.40
N VAL A 215 -13.39 -5.91 -13.27
CA VAL A 215 -13.11 -7.36 -13.28
C VAL A 215 -14.26 -8.15 -13.93
N LYS A 216 -15.50 -7.82 -13.56
CA LYS A 216 -16.68 -8.48 -14.12
C LYS A 216 -16.81 -8.22 -15.63
N GLN A 217 -16.59 -7.00 -16.10
CA GLN A 217 -16.64 -6.67 -17.53
C GLN A 217 -15.57 -7.40 -18.32
N PHE A 218 -14.34 -7.49 -17.81
CA PHE A 218 -13.28 -8.28 -18.42
C PHE A 218 -13.69 -9.75 -18.60
N VAL A 219 -14.25 -10.36 -17.55
CA VAL A 219 -14.69 -11.76 -17.61
C VAL A 219 -15.86 -11.94 -18.58
N LEU A 220 -16.84 -11.05 -18.56
CA LEU A 220 -17.99 -11.10 -19.48
C LEU A 220 -17.55 -10.90 -20.93
N ALA A 221 -16.63 -9.97 -21.20
CA ALA A 221 -16.08 -9.76 -22.54
C ALA A 221 -15.32 -11.00 -23.03
N GLY A 222 -14.50 -11.62 -22.17
CA GLY A 222 -13.80 -12.87 -22.49
C GLY A 222 -14.73 -14.02 -22.85
N LEU A 223 -15.93 -14.09 -22.27
CA LEU A 223 -16.95 -15.10 -22.63
C LEU A 223 -17.53 -14.90 -24.03
N VAL A 224 -17.69 -13.63 -24.44
CA VAL A 224 -18.23 -13.28 -25.76
C VAL A 224 -17.17 -13.49 -26.83
N THR A 225 -15.90 -13.11 -26.58
CA THR A 225 -14.83 -13.14 -27.58
C THR A 225 -14.22 -14.53 -27.79
N ASN A 226 -13.97 -15.29 -26.71
CA ASN A 226 -13.24 -16.56 -26.79
C ASN A 226 -14.16 -17.78 -26.96
N GLY A 227 -15.48 -17.55 -26.99
CA GLY A 227 -16.47 -18.62 -26.97
C GLY A 227 -16.52 -19.37 -25.63
N MET A 228 -17.63 -20.06 -25.39
CA MET A 228 -17.84 -20.83 -24.14
C MET A 228 -16.90 -22.06 -24.00
N SER A 229 -15.97 -22.30 -24.93
CA SER A 229 -15.18 -23.54 -24.99
C SER A 229 -13.86 -23.50 -24.23
N ASP A 230 -13.20 -22.34 -24.12
CA ASP A 230 -11.77 -22.29 -23.75
C ASP A 230 -11.49 -21.72 -22.34
N ALA A 231 -12.49 -21.11 -21.69
CA ALA A 231 -12.38 -20.63 -20.31
C ALA A 231 -12.96 -21.63 -19.30
N ILE A 232 -12.25 -21.84 -18.19
CA ILE A 232 -12.56 -22.72 -17.04
C ILE A 232 -14.08 -23.05 -16.94
N PRO A 233 -14.53 -24.25 -17.36
CA PRO A 233 -15.95 -24.59 -17.55
C PRO A 233 -16.84 -24.52 -16.31
N SER A 234 -16.27 -24.41 -15.10
CA SER A 234 -17.02 -24.29 -13.85
C SER A 234 -17.24 -22.85 -13.38
N ALA A 235 -16.55 -21.87 -13.97
CA ALA A 235 -16.54 -20.50 -13.46
C ALA A 235 -17.55 -19.56 -14.13
N TRP A 236 -17.82 -19.72 -15.42
CA TRP A 236 -18.64 -18.76 -16.19
C TRP A 236 -20.10 -18.65 -15.69
N SER A 237 -20.68 -19.76 -15.23
CA SER A 237 -22.07 -19.79 -14.73
C SER A 237 -22.24 -18.95 -13.45
N TRP A 238 -21.24 -18.90 -12.57
CA TRP A 238 -21.31 -18.06 -11.39
C TRP A 238 -21.16 -16.59 -11.74
N TYR A 239 -20.29 -16.23 -12.70
CA TYR A 239 -20.15 -14.83 -13.14
C TYR A 239 -21.44 -14.32 -13.77
N LEU A 240 -22.08 -15.12 -14.63
CA LEU A 240 -23.39 -14.78 -15.21
C LEU A 240 -24.46 -14.64 -14.13
N LEU A 241 -24.47 -15.53 -13.13
CA LEU A 241 -25.40 -15.46 -12.02
C LEU A 241 -25.18 -14.23 -11.15
N VAL A 242 -23.93 -13.85 -10.87
CA VAL A 242 -23.58 -12.63 -10.13
C VAL A 242 -23.99 -11.39 -10.92
N ALA A 243 -23.68 -11.33 -12.22
CA ALA A 243 -24.10 -10.23 -13.10
C ALA A 243 -25.63 -10.10 -13.16
N TRP A 244 -26.34 -11.22 -13.27
CA TRP A 244 -27.80 -11.25 -13.25
C TRP A 244 -28.37 -10.80 -11.89
N LEU A 245 -27.81 -11.26 -10.78
CA LEU A 245 -28.25 -10.89 -9.43
C LEU A 245 -28.09 -9.40 -9.15
N GLU A 246 -27.03 -8.79 -9.68
CA GLU A 246 -26.80 -7.37 -9.55
C GLU A 246 -27.85 -6.53 -10.29
N GLU A 247 -28.14 -6.89 -11.56
CA GLU A 247 -29.21 -6.25 -12.32
C GLU A 247 -30.58 -6.50 -11.68
N TRP A 248 -30.81 -7.71 -11.17
CA TRP A 248 -32.01 -8.04 -10.42
C TRP A 248 -32.15 -7.17 -9.18
N MET A 249 -31.08 -6.95 -8.42
CA MET A 249 -31.08 -6.09 -7.25
C MET A 249 -31.41 -4.64 -7.61
N LEU A 250 -30.85 -4.11 -8.70
CA LEU A 250 -31.15 -2.76 -9.20
C LEU A 250 -32.65 -2.59 -9.47
N PHE A 251 -33.24 -3.47 -10.29
CA PHE A 251 -34.66 -3.38 -10.63
C PHE A 251 -35.57 -3.73 -9.45
N TYR A 252 -35.12 -4.57 -8.52
CA TYR A 252 -35.83 -4.85 -7.28
C TYR A 252 -35.92 -3.61 -6.39
N LEU A 253 -34.82 -2.87 -6.21
CA LEU A 253 -34.82 -1.62 -5.44
C LEU A 253 -35.66 -0.55 -6.12
N LEU A 254 -35.60 -0.46 -7.45
CA LEU A 254 -36.48 0.44 -8.21
C LEU A 254 -37.95 0.08 -8.00
N GLY A 255 -38.31 -1.20 -8.09
CA GLY A 255 -39.67 -1.68 -7.84
C GLY A 255 -40.15 -1.44 -6.40
N LEU A 256 -39.23 -1.45 -5.43
CA LEU A 256 -39.52 -1.07 -4.05
C LEU A 256 -39.90 0.43 -3.97
N GLY A 257 -39.18 1.32 -4.65
CA GLY A 257 -39.55 2.74 -4.67
C GLY A 257 -40.86 2.99 -5.43
N LEU A 258 -41.05 2.34 -6.57
CA LEU A 258 -42.29 2.43 -7.35
C LEU A 258 -43.52 1.96 -6.57
N GLY A 259 -43.38 0.93 -5.73
CA GLY A 259 -44.46 0.45 -4.89
C GLY A 259 -45.01 1.50 -3.92
N CYS A 260 -44.18 2.47 -3.49
CA CYS A 260 -44.61 3.59 -2.65
C CYS A 260 -45.68 4.45 -3.34
N PHE A 261 -45.55 4.69 -4.66
CA PHE A 261 -46.50 5.49 -5.43
C PHE A 261 -47.78 4.74 -5.81
N LYS A 262 -47.77 3.40 -5.69
CA LYS A 262 -48.92 2.54 -5.95
C LYS A 262 -49.83 2.37 -4.72
N LEU A 263 -49.32 2.64 -3.52
CA LEU A 263 -50.07 2.53 -2.27
C LEU A 263 -51.24 3.54 -2.21
N GLY A 264 -52.43 3.03 -1.89
CA GLY A 264 -53.61 3.86 -1.70
C GLY A 264 -53.61 4.60 -0.37
N ALA A 265 -54.38 5.69 -0.27
CA ALA A 265 -54.48 6.51 0.95
C ALA A 265 -54.91 5.72 2.20
N ASN A 266 -55.74 4.68 2.05
CA ASN A 266 -56.17 3.83 3.16
C ASN A 266 -55.01 3.04 3.77
N GLU A 267 -54.06 2.59 2.96
CA GLU A 267 -52.90 1.86 3.44
C GLU A 267 -51.89 2.78 4.13
N TRP A 268 -51.72 4.01 3.63
CA TRP A 268 -50.97 5.04 4.37
C TRP A 268 -51.60 5.37 5.71
N ARG A 269 -52.93 5.38 5.80
CA ARG A 269 -53.60 5.50 7.10
C ARG A 269 -53.32 4.28 7.97
N ARG A 270 -53.28 3.06 7.44
CA ARG A 270 -52.99 1.82 8.18
C ARG A 270 -51.59 1.83 8.82
N THR A 271 -50.59 2.37 8.14
CA THR A 271 -49.23 2.46 8.68
C THR A 271 -49.14 3.42 9.87
N LEU A 272 -49.84 4.55 9.79
CA LEU A 272 -49.80 5.64 10.78
C LEU A 272 -50.82 5.47 11.92
N ALA A 273 -51.98 4.88 11.65
CA ALA A 273 -53.06 4.64 12.60
C ALA A 273 -52.79 3.37 13.45
N PRO A 274 -53.59 3.05 14.48
CA PRO A 274 -53.40 1.83 15.28
C PRO A 274 -53.40 0.56 14.43
N LEU A 275 -52.75 -0.50 14.93
CA LEU A 275 -52.77 -1.79 14.25
C LEU A 275 -54.20 -2.33 14.26
N THR A 276 -54.84 -2.36 13.10
CA THR A 276 -56.23 -2.79 12.93
C THR A 276 -56.36 -3.58 11.63
N ASP A 277 -57.15 -4.65 11.67
CA ASP A 277 -57.47 -5.49 10.49
C ASP A 277 -58.73 -4.99 9.76
N ALA A 278 -59.23 -3.80 10.10
CA ALA A 278 -60.40 -3.21 9.46
C ALA A 278 -60.10 -2.88 7.99
N GLU A 279 -61.12 -3.01 7.13
CA GLU A 279 -61.02 -2.66 5.72
C GLU A 279 -60.91 -1.15 5.50
N GLN A 280 -61.64 -0.36 6.29
CA GLN A 280 -61.53 1.09 6.32
C GLN A 280 -60.84 1.53 7.61
N VAL A 281 -59.76 2.30 7.45
CA VAL A 281 -58.95 2.80 8.56
C VAL A 281 -59.26 4.27 8.79
N ALA A 282 -59.59 4.62 10.03
CA ALA A 282 -59.80 6.00 10.45
C ALA A 282 -58.52 6.84 10.25
N ALA A 283 -58.67 8.16 10.13
CA ALA A 283 -57.53 9.05 10.02
C ALA A 283 -56.60 8.92 11.26
N PRO A 284 -55.28 8.96 11.09
CA PRO A 284 -54.35 8.92 12.21
C PRO A 284 -54.56 10.14 13.11
N GLY A 285 -54.52 9.94 14.43
CA GLY A 285 -54.56 11.04 15.40
C GLY A 285 -53.32 11.93 15.27
N ARG A 286 -53.49 13.25 15.49
CA ARG A 286 -52.42 14.26 15.37
C ARG A 286 -51.18 13.91 16.19
N GLU A 287 -51.36 13.41 17.41
CA GLU A 287 -50.29 13.00 18.31
C GLU A 287 -49.35 11.96 17.68
N ARG A 288 -49.88 11.03 16.89
CA ARG A 288 -49.06 9.99 16.26
C ARG A 288 -48.30 10.50 15.06
N LEU A 289 -48.90 11.42 14.29
CA LEU A 289 -48.19 12.10 13.21
C LEU A 289 -47.01 12.88 13.77
N VAL A 290 -47.22 13.60 14.89
CA VAL A 290 -46.14 14.30 15.61
C VAL A 290 -45.09 13.33 16.14
N LEU A 291 -45.50 12.20 16.72
CA LEU A 291 -44.56 11.18 17.21
C LEU A 291 -43.70 10.59 16.09
N PHE A 292 -44.30 10.15 14.98
CA PHE A 292 -43.54 9.58 13.86
C PHE A 292 -42.69 10.63 13.15
N GLY A 293 -43.20 11.85 12.98
CA GLY A 293 -42.43 12.98 12.48
C GLY A 293 -41.24 13.28 13.38
N GLY A 294 -41.46 13.37 14.70
CA GLY A 294 -40.42 13.62 15.70
C GLY A 294 -39.35 12.54 15.74
N VAL A 295 -39.73 11.26 15.74
CA VAL A 295 -38.80 10.12 15.68
C VAL A 295 -38.02 10.13 14.36
N GLY A 296 -38.69 10.37 13.23
CA GLY A 296 -38.04 10.47 11.93
C GLY A 296 -37.02 11.62 11.86
N SER A 297 -37.41 12.81 12.31
CA SER A 297 -36.52 13.97 12.40
C SER A 297 -35.36 13.73 13.36
N PHE A 298 -35.59 13.07 14.50
CA PHE A 298 -34.53 12.72 15.45
C PHE A 298 -33.51 11.77 14.82
N LEU A 299 -33.97 10.69 14.17
CA LEU A 299 -33.08 9.75 13.49
C LEU A 299 -32.29 10.42 12.36
N LEU A 300 -32.91 11.32 11.62
CA LEU A 300 -32.24 12.06 10.55
C LEU A 300 -31.14 12.99 11.09
N LEU A 301 -31.48 13.83 12.08
CA LEU A 301 -30.57 14.88 12.57
C LEU A 301 -29.52 14.37 13.54
N PHE A 302 -29.86 13.41 14.41
CA PHE A 302 -28.99 12.95 15.50
C PHE A 302 -28.35 11.58 15.25
N VAL A 303 -28.80 10.83 14.24
CA VAL A 303 -28.19 9.53 13.90
C VAL A 303 -27.55 9.57 12.52
N LEU A 304 -28.31 9.84 11.46
CA LEU A 304 -27.79 9.78 10.09
C LEU A 304 -26.69 10.82 9.82
N LEU A 305 -26.90 12.07 10.23
CA LEU A 305 -25.96 13.15 9.97
C LEU A 305 -24.63 13.00 10.75
N PRO A 306 -24.63 12.72 12.07
CA PRO A 306 -23.39 12.43 12.80
C PRO A 306 -22.69 11.16 12.30
N PHE A 307 -23.44 10.12 11.93
CA PHE A 307 -22.87 8.90 11.38
C PHE A 307 -22.13 9.18 10.06
N ALA A 308 -22.74 9.92 9.14
CA ALA A 308 -22.11 10.30 7.87
C ALA A 308 -20.87 11.19 8.08
N ALA A 309 -20.93 12.14 9.02
CA ALA A 309 -19.78 12.97 9.37
C ALA A 309 -18.63 12.13 9.97
N TYR A 310 -18.95 11.16 10.82
CA TYR A 310 -17.97 10.24 11.40
C TYR A 310 -17.31 9.36 10.32
N THR A 311 -18.10 8.78 9.41
CA THR A 311 -17.55 7.97 8.31
C THR A 311 -16.66 8.78 7.37
N GLU A 312 -17.03 10.04 7.10
CA GLU A 312 -16.22 10.95 6.29
C GLU A 312 -14.89 11.28 6.99
N LEU A 313 -14.93 11.59 8.29
CA LEU A 313 -13.73 11.87 9.08
C LEU A 313 -12.81 10.64 9.14
N TRP A 314 -13.38 9.45 9.35
CA TRP A 314 -12.65 8.19 9.35
C TRP A 314 -11.98 7.92 8.00
N ALA A 315 -12.71 8.08 6.88
CA ALA A 315 -12.16 7.87 5.55
C ALA A 315 -11.02 8.85 5.22
N ARG A 316 -11.14 10.12 5.62
CA ARG A 316 -10.06 11.12 5.49
C ARG A 316 -8.80 10.73 6.27
N SER A 317 -8.97 10.20 7.49
CA SER A 317 -7.83 9.72 8.28
C SER A 317 -7.10 8.55 7.62
N GLN A 318 -7.84 7.68 6.91
CA GLN A 318 -7.27 6.54 6.19
C GLN A 318 -6.65 6.95 4.85
N GLN A 319 -7.17 7.99 4.18
CA GLN A 319 -6.61 8.46 2.91
C GLN A 319 -5.14 8.88 3.06
N ALA A 320 -4.78 9.56 4.15
CA ALA A 320 -3.40 9.92 4.42
C ALA A 320 -2.47 8.70 4.55
N VAL A 321 -2.99 7.59 5.09
CA VAL A 321 -2.26 6.30 5.17
C VAL A 321 -2.16 5.66 3.79
N LEU A 322 -3.26 5.62 3.02
CA LEU A 322 -3.26 5.03 1.67
C LEU A 322 -2.37 5.80 0.69
N GLU A 323 -2.34 7.13 0.71
CA GLU A 323 -1.41 7.93 -0.10
C GLU A 323 0.06 7.68 0.30
N SER A 324 0.32 7.38 1.58
CA SER A 324 1.65 6.95 2.02
C SER A 324 1.98 5.50 1.61
N SER A 325 0.98 4.63 1.49
CA SER A 325 1.12 3.24 1.04
C SER A 325 1.21 3.08 -0.48
N ASP A 326 0.51 3.90 -1.27
CA ASP A 326 0.67 3.94 -2.73
C ASP A 326 2.09 4.40 -3.13
N ARG A 327 2.70 5.29 -2.32
CA ARG A 327 4.14 5.59 -2.44
C ARG A 327 5.04 4.41 -2.07
N GLN A 328 4.56 3.45 -1.28
CA GLN A 328 5.29 2.23 -0.94
C GLN A 328 5.06 1.07 -1.93
N LEU A 329 4.01 1.14 -2.77
CA LEU A 329 3.76 0.23 -3.89
C LEU A 329 4.56 0.61 -5.16
N VAL A 330 5.45 1.60 -5.06
CA VAL A 330 6.51 1.82 -6.05
C VAL A 330 7.53 0.70 -5.87
N LEU A 331 7.85 -0.02 -6.96
CA LEU A 331 8.89 -1.05 -7.01
C LEU A 331 10.16 -0.52 -6.32
N GLN A 332 10.42 -0.99 -5.10
CA GLN A 332 11.59 -0.58 -4.31
C GLN A 332 12.83 -1.23 -4.92
N LEU A 333 13.44 -0.54 -5.88
CA LEU A 333 14.70 -0.92 -6.49
C LEU A 333 15.82 -0.07 -5.89
N GLU A 334 16.97 -0.69 -5.64
CA GLU A 334 18.18 -0.02 -5.20
C GLU A 334 18.95 0.50 -6.43
N ARG A 335 19.47 1.73 -6.39
CA ARG A 335 20.28 2.28 -7.47
C ARG A 335 21.76 2.29 -7.07
N ILE A 336 22.57 1.50 -7.79
CA ILE A 336 24.04 1.47 -7.63
C ILE A 336 24.65 1.92 -8.97
N GLY A 337 25.26 3.11 -8.98
CA GLY A 337 25.67 3.80 -10.20
C GLY A 337 24.48 4.14 -11.10
N ASP A 338 24.49 3.65 -12.34
CA ASP A 338 23.44 3.87 -13.34
C ASP A 338 22.48 2.70 -13.53
N ALA A 339 22.64 1.63 -12.73
CA ALA A 339 21.84 0.42 -12.82
C ALA A 339 20.94 0.22 -11.60
N TRP A 340 19.84 -0.50 -11.82
CA TRP A 340 18.83 -0.85 -10.82
C TRP A 340 19.00 -2.29 -10.35
N TYR A 341 18.85 -2.49 -9.05
CA TYR A 341 19.08 -3.77 -8.38
C TYR A 341 17.92 -4.13 -7.45
N ALA A 342 17.75 -5.44 -7.20
CA ALA A 342 16.76 -5.97 -6.29
C ALA A 342 17.01 -5.50 -4.84
N PRO A 343 15.95 -5.37 -4.02
CA PRO A 343 16.09 -4.99 -2.61
C PRO A 343 16.93 -6.01 -1.83
N GLY A 344 17.84 -5.53 -0.97
CA GLY A 344 18.75 -6.38 -0.17
C GLY A 344 20.12 -6.64 -0.82
N THR A 345 20.37 -6.08 -2.00
CA THR A 345 21.69 -6.14 -2.66
C THR A 345 22.74 -5.41 -1.84
N TRP A 346 22.38 -4.27 -1.22
CA TRP A 346 23.25 -3.51 -0.33
C TRP A 346 23.70 -4.29 0.91
N ASP A 347 22.77 -4.95 1.61
CA ASP A 347 23.08 -5.69 2.82
C ASP A 347 24.06 -6.83 2.52
N SER A 348 23.88 -7.52 1.38
CA SER A 348 24.79 -8.57 0.90
C SER A 348 26.20 -8.02 0.63
N LEU A 349 26.32 -6.83 0.01
CA LEU A 349 27.60 -6.19 -0.25
C LEU A 349 28.29 -5.68 1.03
N ARG A 350 27.52 -5.25 2.03
CA ARG A 350 28.04 -4.84 3.34
C ARG A 350 28.56 -6.02 4.13
N ASP A 351 27.85 -7.15 4.13
CA ASP A 351 28.27 -8.35 4.84
C ASP A 351 29.56 -8.91 4.22
N LEU A 352 29.65 -8.93 2.89
CA LEU A 352 30.86 -9.28 2.15
C LEU A 352 32.04 -8.33 2.46
N ARG A 353 31.77 -7.03 2.58
CA ARG A 353 32.81 -6.06 2.98
C ARG A 353 33.30 -6.31 4.40
N THR A 354 32.38 -6.63 5.31
CA THR A 354 32.71 -6.85 6.72
C THR A 354 33.59 -8.09 6.87
N SER A 355 33.29 -9.18 6.16
CA SER A 355 34.11 -10.40 6.20
C SER A 355 35.54 -10.17 5.69
N VAL A 356 35.73 -9.37 4.64
CA VAL A 356 37.06 -9.03 4.13
C VAL A 356 37.84 -8.15 5.12
N LEU A 357 37.16 -7.23 5.81
CA LEU A 357 37.81 -6.39 6.83
C LEU A 357 38.25 -7.20 8.06
N ASP A 358 37.47 -8.20 8.45
CA ASP A 358 37.83 -9.09 9.58
C ASP A 358 39.07 -9.94 9.26
N GLU A 359 39.21 -10.43 8.03
CA GLU A 359 40.39 -11.19 7.58
C GLU A 359 41.65 -10.32 7.57
N LEU A 360 41.53 -9.06 7.13
CA LEU A 360 42.64 -8.09 7.15
C LEU A 360 43.08 -7.68 8.57
N ALA A 361 42.15 -7.69 9.54
CA ALA A 361 42.47 -7.35 10.93
C ALA A 361 43.37 -8.42 11.59
N LEU A 362 43.23 -9.69 11.18
CA LEU A 362 44.06 -10.79 11.67
C LEU A 362 45.52 -10.66 11.19
N ASP A 363 45.72 -10.35 9.90
CA ASP A 363 47.05 -10.14 9.33
C ASP A 363 47.81 -8.98 10.00
N ARG A 364 47.08 -7.93 10.38
CA ARG A 364 47.65 -6.78 11.10
C ARG A 364 48.19 -7.16 12.47
N GLN A 365 47.45 -7.97 13.21
CA GLN A 365 47.85 -8.36 14.55
C GLN A 365 49.16 -9.16 14.52
N GLU A 366 49.32 -10.05 13.54
CA GLU A 366 50.56 -10.80 13.33
C GLU A 366 51.76 -9.90 12.98
N LEU A 367 51.54 -8.87 12.17
CA LEU A 367 52.59 -7.88 11.86
C LEU A 367 52.99 -7.05 13.09
N GLU A 368 52.02 -6.60 13.90
CA GLU A 368 52.31 -5.84 15.12
C GLU A 368 53.14 -6.65 16.12
N ASP A 369 52.83 -7.94 16.30
CA ASP A 369 53.57 -8.85 17.16
C ASP A 369 55.03 -9.03 16.70
N GLU A 370 55.26 -9.17 15.39
CA GLU A 370 56.61 -9.34 14.84
C GLU A 370 57.43 -8.04 14.87
N VAL A 371 56.78 -6.88 14.69
CA VAL A 371 57.43 -5.56 14.87
C VAL A 371 57.87 -5.36 16.31
N ASN A 372 57.01 -5.69 17.29
CA ASN A 372 57.37 -5.61 18.71
C ASN A 372 58.58 -6.51 19.01
N ARG A 373 58.57 -7.74 18.49
CA ARG A 373 59.69 -8.68 18.62
C ARG A 373 60.99 -8.15 18.02
N ALA A 374 60.93 -7.47 16.87
CA ALA A 374 62.09 -6.86 16.24
C ALA A 374 62.69 -5.75 17.13
N PHE A 375 61.84 -4.93 17.76
CA PHE A 375 62.29 -3.91 18.70
C PHE A 375 62.87 -4.51 19.99
N ASP A 376 62.31 -5.60 20.51
CA ASP A 376 62.87 -6.31 21.67
C ASP A 376 64.29 -6.85 21.38
N LEU A 377 64.53 -7.34 20.15
CA LEU A 377 65.85 -7.78 19.70
C LEU A 377 66.84 -6.61 19.58
N MET A 378 66.39 -5.44 19.11
CA MET A 378 67.20 -4.23 19.09
C MET A 378 67.56 -3.76 20.50
N ASP A 379 66.62 -3.82 21.43
CA ASP A 379 66.82 -3.41 22.82
C ASP A 379 67.85 -4.32 23.50
N ALA A 380 67.77 -5.64 23.27
CA ALA A 380 68.79 -6.59 23.75
C ALA A 380 70.20 -6.30 23.19
N ASN A 381 70.30 -5.75 21.97
CA ASN A 381 71.58 -5.36 21.36
C ASN A 381 72.11 -4.01 21.87
N LEU A 382 71.26 -3.19 22.50
CA LEU A 382 71.65 -1.88 23.04
C LEU A 382 72.63 -2.04 24.21
N ASP A 383 72.43 -3.04 25.06
CA ASP A 383 73.32 -3.33 26.18
C ASP A 383 74.76 -3.60 25.70
N ALA A 384 74.92 -4.40 24.65
CA ALA A 384 76.23 -4.68 24.06
C ALA A 384 76.90 -3.43 23.48
N PHE A 385 76.12 -2.48 22.94
CA PHE A 385 76.63 -1.19 22.49
C PHE A 385 77.08 -0.32 23.67
N LEU A 386 76.30 -0.29 24.76
CA LEU A 386 76.64 0.48 25.97
C LEU A 386 77.92 -0.06 26.62
N ASP A 387 78.08 -1.38 26.70
CA ASP A 387 79.31 -2.02 27.19
C ASP A 387 80.53 -1.62 26.36
N TRP A 388 80.40 -1.62 25.04
CA TRP A 388 81.45 -1.10 24.16
C TRP A 388 81.68 0.38 24.41
N TYR A 389 80.63 1.20 24.48
CA TYR A 389 80.70 2.66 24.63
C TYR A 389 81.43 3.08 25.91
N TYR A 390 81.19 2.38 27.03
CA TYR A 390 81.85 2.62 28.30
C TYR A 390 83.19 1.89 28.47
N SER A 391 83.64 1.12 27.47
CA SER A 391 84.94 0.48 27.49
C SER A 391 86.09 1.50 27.29
N LEU A 392 87.25 1.19 27.89
CA LEU A 392 88.45 2.02 27.79
C LEU A 392 88.90 2.22 26.33
N GLY A 393 88.78 1.17 25.50
CA GLY A 393 89.13 1.25 24.07
C GLY A 393 88.24 2.22 23.28
N ALA A 394 86.93 2.25 23.57
CA ALA A 394 86.01 3.19 22.94
C ALA A 394 86.20 4.63 23.44
N GLU A 395 86.65 4.84 24.67
CA GLU A 395 87.02 6.17 25.16
C GLU A 395 88.17 6.78 24.34
N TYR A 396 89.24 6.03 24.10
CA TYR A 396 90.33 6.49 23.23
C TYR A 396 89.86 6.73 21.78
N LEU A 397 89.00 5.86 21.25
CA LEU A 397 88.45 6.00 19.89
C LEU A 397 87.58 7.27 19.77
N ARG A 398 86.77 7.56 20.78
CA ARG A 398 85.95 8.79 20.87
C ARG A 398 86.82 10.04 20.98
N LEU A 399 87.89 10.00 21.77
CA LEU A 399 88.82 11.14 21.90
C LEU A 399 89.53 11.43 20.56
N ALA A 400 90.01 10.40 19.87
CA ALA A 400 90.65 10.53 18.56
C ALA A 400 89.68 11.01 17.47
N SER A 401 88.44 10.52 17.48
CA SER A 401 87.40 10.95 16.53
C SER A 401 86.89 12.37 16.82
N LEU A 402 86.91 12.81 18.08
CA LEU A 402 86.60 14.20 18.45
C LEU A 402 87.67 15.16 17.93
N LEU A 403 88.95 14.80 18.06
CA LEU A 403 90.07 15.60 17.52
C LEU A 403 90.07 15.68 15.98
N SER A 404 89.53 14.68 15.29
CA SER A 404 89.42 14.65 13.82
C SER A 404 88.08 15.15 13.27
N GLY A 405 87.13 15.52 14.13
CA GLY A 405 85.81 16.05 13.74
C GLY A 405 84.80 15.01 13.27
N ASN A 406 85.10 13.70 13.40
CA ASN A 406 84.28 12.60 12.87
C ASN A 406 83.60 11.76 13.97
N LEU A 407 83.45 12.32 15.19
CA LEU A 407 82.82 11.63 16.31
C LEU A 407 81.37 11.22 16.00
N GLU A 408 80.60 12.10 15.36
CA GLU A 408 79.17 11.85 15.06
C GLU A 408 79.01 10.65 14.11
N SER A 409 79.81 10.58 13.03
CA SER A 409 79.76 9.47 12.08
C SER A 409 80.20 8.14 12.69
N LEU A 410 81.21 8.16 13.56
CA LEU A 410 81.67 6.96 14.27
C LEU A 410 80.59 6.42 15.22
N MET A 411 79.93 7.30 15.97
CA MET A 411 78.85 6.89 16.87
C MET A 411 77.64 6.37 16.12
N GLU A 412 77.29 6.99 14.99
CA GLU A 412 76.22 6.51 14.11
C GLU A 412 76.53 5.13 13.52
N GLU A 413 77.75 4.94 13.00
CA GLU A 413 78.17 3.67 12.39
C GLU A 413 78.21 2.53 13.41
N ARG A 414 78.76 2.78 14.60
CA ARG A 414 78.83 1.75 15.66
C ARG A 414 77.46 1.45 16.26
N LEU A 415 76.64 2.46 16.55
CA LEU A 415 75.29 2.23 17.02
C LEU A 415 74.50 1.39 16.01
N ARG A 416 74.62 1.69 14.72
CA ARG A 416 74.00 0.92 13.65
C ARG A 416 74.53 -0.52 13.58
N GLU A 417 75.84 -0.72 13.66
CA GLU A 417 76.46 -2.05 13.64
C GLU A 417 75.92 -2.93 14.77
N PHE A 418 75.79 -2.39 15.99
CA PHE A 418 75.26 -3.15 17.12
C PHE A 418 73.74 -3.38 17.00
N LEU A 419 72.96 -2.37 16.62
CA LEU A 419 71.50 -2.50 16.46
C LEU A 419 71.09 -3.45 15.33
N GLN A 420 71.94 -3.62 14.30
CA GLN A 420 71.71 -4.54 13.18
C GLN A 420 72.19 -5.98 13.45
N ARG A 421 72.77 -6.27 14.63
CA ARG A 421 73.21 -7.63 14.96
C ARG A 421 72.02 -8.57 15.03
N GLY A 422 72.10 -9.68 14.30
CA GLY A 422 71.04 -10.69 14.23
C GLY A 422 69.89 -10.36 13.29
N ASP A 423 70.01 -9.28 12.50
CA ASP A 423 69.04 -8.89 11.46
C ASP A 423 67.59 -8.84 11.97
N ALA A 424 67.37 -8.00 13.00
CA ALA A 424 66.14 -7.97 13.80
C ALA A 424 64.85 -7.78 12.98
N PHE A 425 64.92 -7.19 11.79
CA PHE A 425 63.75 -6.91 10.93
C PHE A 425 63.56 -7.91 9.78
N ALA A 426 64.44 -8.89 9.58
CA ALA A 426 64.32 -9.85 8.47
C ALA A 426 62.96 -10.57 8.45
N ARG A 427 62.42 -10.89 9.62
CA ARG A 427 61.12 -11.57 9.75
C ARG A 427 59.93 -10.61 9.58
N VAL A 428 60.07 -9.36 10.01
CA VAL A 428 59.09 -8.29 9.74
C VAL A 428 58.96 -8.07 8.23
N GLU A 429 60.08 -8.05 7.50
CA GLU A 429 60.07 -7.92 6.04
C GLU A 429 59.36 -9.09 5.34
N GLN A 430 59.56 -10.32 5.83
CA GLN A 430 58.87 -11.51 5.31
C GLN A 430 57.36 -11.47 5.58
N VAL A 431 56.94 -11.17 6.81
CA VAL A 431 55.52 -11.07 7.17
C VAL A 431 54.85 -9.93 6.39
N LEU A 432 55.51 -8.78 6.27
CA LEU A 432 55.01 -7.66 5.49
C LEU A 432 54.82 -8.01 4.00
N GLN A 433 55.77 -8.73 3.39
CA GLN A 433 55.63 -9.18 2.00
C GLN A 433 54.47 -10.18 1.83
N LEU A 434 54.28 -11.09 2.79
CA LEU A 434 53.16 -12.04 2.79
C LEU A 434 51.82 -11.33 2.96
N SER A 435 51.71 -10.37 3.89
CA SER A 435 50.49 -9.59 4.09
C SER A 435 50.15 -8.73 2.89
N LEU A 436 51.13 -8.14 2.21
CA LEU A 436 50.90 -7.37 0.97
C LEU A 436 50.38 -8.27 -0.17
N ALA A 437 50.95 -9.46 -0.33
CA ALA A 437 50.47 -10.43 -1.32
C ALA A 437 49.05 -10.93 -0.97
N GLY A 438 48.77 -11.18 0.31
CA GLY A 438 47.44 -11.54 0.80
C GLY A 438 46.40 -10.43 0.53
N GLN A 439 46.78 -9.16 0.69
CA GLN A 439 45.92 -8.03 0.39
C GLN A 439 45.52 -7.92 -1.08
N GLU A 440 46.48 -8.12 -1.99
CA GLU A 440 46.18 -8.13 -3.43
C GLU A 440 45.21 -9.26 -3.78
N GLU A 441 45.38 -10.45 -3.18
CA GLU A 441 44.49 -11.58 -3.37
C GLU A 441 43.09 -11.32 -2.81
N LEU A 442 42.98 -10.78 -1.60
CA LEU A 442 41.70 -10.43 -0.97
C LEU A 442 40.98 -9.33 -1.74
N GLN A 443 41.70 -8.35 -2.28
CA GLN A 443 41.13 -7.31 -3.13
C GLN A 443 40.59 -7.88 -4.43
N ALA A 444 41.34 -8.79 -5.07
CA ALA A 444 40.89 -9.48 -6.29
C ALA A 444 39.64 -10.34 -6.01
N ARG A 445 39.62 -11.08 -4.91
CA ARG A 445 38.46 -11.89 -4.48
C ARG A 445 37.23 -11.02 -4.22
N TYR A 446 37.39 -9.92 -3.46
CA TYR A 446 36.30 -8.98 -3.19
C TYR A 446 35.70 -8.42 -4.48
N GLN A 447 36.53 -8.02 -5.45
CA GLN A 447 36.04 -7.50 -6.74
C GLN A 447 35.24 -8.54 -7.52
N VAL A 448 35.73 -9.78 -7.57
CA VAL A 448 35.04 -10.89 -8.25
C VAL A 448 33.69 -11.18 -7.57
N GLU A 449 33.67 -11.33 -6.25
CA GLU A 449 32.45 -11.68 -5.50
C GLU A 449 31.42 -10.53 -5.50
N ALA A 450 31.86 -9.28 -5.32
CA ALA A 450 30.98 -8.11 -5.42
C ALA A 450 30.39 -7.98 -6.83
N SER A 451 31.17 -8.24 -7.88
CA SER A 451 30.67 -8.23 -9.26
C SER A 451 29.64 -9.33 -9.52
N ALA A 452 29.80 -10.51 -8.91
CA ALA A 452 28.86 -11.61 -9.02
C ALA A 452 27.53 -11.31 -8.32
N VAL A 453 27.57 -10.71 -7.12
CA VAL A 453 26.38 -10.25 -6.39
C VAL A 453 25.61 -9.20 -7.21
N LEU A 454 26.32 -8.23 -7.80
CA LEU A 454 25.72 -7.23 -8.66
C LEU A 454 25.11 -7.84 -9.93
N ALA A 455 25.81 -8.77 -10.59
CA ALA A 455 25.31 -9.42 -11.81
C ALA A 455 24.03 -10.23 -11.56
N ALA A 456 23.94 -10.92 -10.42
CA ALA A 456 22.79 -11.75 -10.06
C ALA A 456 21.55 -10.92 -9.67
N ALA A 457 21.74 -9.71 -9.14
CA ALA A 457 20.67 -8.88 -8.59
C ALA A 457 20.18 -7.77 -9.54
N ARG A 458 20.68 -7.70 -10.79
CA ARG A 458 20.35 -6.65 -11.75
C ARG A 458 18.91 -6.78 -12.25
N VAL A 459 18.17 -5.67 -12.25
CA VAL A 459 16.79 -5.58 -12.74
C VAL A 459 16.70 -4.46 -13.79
N GLU A 460 16.09 -4.75 -14.94
CA GLU A 460 15.72 -3.70 -15.91
C GLU A 460 14.31 -3.20 -15.59
N PRO A 461 14.13 -1.92 -15.20
CA PRO A 461 12.80 -1.41 -14.92
C PRO A 461 12.01 -1.29 -16.23
N GLY A 462 10.82 -1.88 -16.29
CA GLY A 462 9.80 -1.54 -17.29
C GLY A 462 9.28 -0.11 -17.10
N GLN A 463 8.29 0.31 -17.90
CA GLN A 463 7.69 1.67 -17.92
C GLN A 463 6.96 2.11 -16.62
N ALA A 464 7.37 1.64 -15.45
CA ALA A 464 6.89 2.11 -14.15
C ALA A 464 7.78 3.23 -13.62
N GLU A 465 7.19 4.22 -12.95
CA GLU A 465 7.94 5.20 -12.16
C GLU A 465 8.72 4.47 -11.06
N VAL A 466 10.05 4.62 -11.05
CA VAL A 466 10.93 4.06 -10.02
C VAL A 466 11.52 5.20 -9.21
N LEU A 467 11.34 5.16 -7.90
CA LEU A 467 11.97 6.09 -6.97
C LEU A 467 13.18 5.41 -6.31
N PRO A 468 14.39 6.00 -6.38
CA PRO A 468 15.57 5.40 -5.78
C PRO A 468 15.47 5.47 -4.25
N VAL A 469 15.48 4.31 -3.59
CA VAL A 469 15.50 4.23 -2.11
C VAL A 469 16.81 4.81 -1.57
N ARG A 470 17.93 4.59 -2.29
CA ARG A 470 19.27 5.16 -2.04
C ARG A 470 20.09 5.20 -3.34
N GLU A 471 20.96 6.19 -3.48
CA GLU A 471 21.93 6.32 -4.59
C GLU A 471 23.36 6.22 -4.06
N LEU A 472 24.17 5.33 -4.65
CA LEU A 472 25.60 5.17 -4.33
C LEU A 472 26.41 5.03 -5.61
N SER A 473 27.64 5.54 -5.60
CA SER A 473 28.58 5.38 -6.72
C SER A 473 29.16 3.96 -6.75
N LEU A 474 29.21 3.35 -7.93
CA LEU A 474 29.79 2.02 -8.17
C LEU A 474 31.24 1.90 -7.67
N ASP A 475 31.99 3.01 -7.77
CA ASP A 475 33.39 3.08 -7.35
C ASP A 475 33.56 2.92 -5.83
N SER A 476 32.65 3.52 -5.04
CA SER A 476 32.62 3.37 -3.56
C SER A 476 32.22 1.99 -3.06
N VAL A 477 31.68 1.14 -3.95
CA VAL A 477 31.27 -0.23 -3.66
C VAL A 477 32.40 -1.20 -3.96
N LEU A 478 33.11 -1.01 -5.08
CA LEU A 478 34.13 -1.94 -5.56
C LEU A 478 35.53 -1.71 -4.98
N THR A 479 35.75 -0.60 -4.28
CA THR A 479 37.01 -0.30 -3.62
C THR A 479 36.90 -0.54 -2.10
N PRO A 480 37.47 -1.63 -1.55
CA PRO A 480 37.62 -1.75 -0.11
C PRO A 480 38.63 -0.68 0.38
N PRO A 481 38.52 -0.21 1.64
CA PRO A 481 39.49 0.75 2.18
C PRO A 481 40.88 0.09 2.23
N VAL A 482 41.77 0.55 1.35
CA VAL A 482 43.19 0.17 1.36
C VAL A 482 43.84 0.85 2.56
N HIS A 483 44.52 0.09 3.42
CA HIS A 483 45.24 0.65 4.56
C HIS A 483 46.52 1.31 4.07
N GLU A 484 46.47 2.63 3.85
CA GLU A 484 47.64 3.46 3.53
C GLU A 484 48.81 3.23 4.50
N GLU A 485 48.51 2.85 5.75
CA GLU A 485 49.47 2.62 6.82
C GLU A 485 50.52 1.54 6.48
N LEU A 486 50.13 0.42 5.84
CA LEU A 486 51.09 -0.64 5.48
C LEU A 486 52.01 -0.23 4.32
N LEU A 487 51.49 0.49 3.34
CA LEU A 487 52.28 1.09 2.26
C LEU A 487 53.27 2.13 2.82
N THR A 488 52.86 2.89 3.85
CA THR A 488 53.76 3.80 4.56
C THR A 488 54.80 3.07 5.42
N LEU A 489 54.48 1.91 5.99
CA LEU A 489 55.41 1.12 6.79
C LEU A 489 56.47 0.46 5.90
N GLN A 490 56.08 -0.12 4.76
CA GLN A 490 57.00 -0.66 3.76
C GLN A 490 57.98 0.40 3.26
N SER A 491 57.47 1.59 2.92
CA SER A 491 58.33 2.71 2.48
C SER A 491 59.23 3.24 3.60
N ARG A 492 58.83 3.16 4.88
CA ARG A 492 59.67 3.53 6.02
C ARG A 492 60.74 2.49 6.34
N LEU A 493 60.45 1.19 6.22
CA LEU A 493 61.43 0.12 6.41
C LEU A 493 62.51 0.16 5.33
N LEU A 494 62.12 0.31 4.06
CA LEU A 494 63.03 0.48 2.91
C LEU A 494 63.97 1.70 3.06
N VAL A 495 63.56 2.72 3.80
CA VAL A 495 64.36 3.93 4.06
C VAL A 495 65.18 3.81 5.35
N GLY A 496 64.75 2.98 6.31
CA GLY A 496 65.39 2.78 7.61
C GLY A 496 66.55 1.78 7.61
N THR A 497 66.53 0.79 6.71
CA THR A 497 67.60 -0.21 6.56
C THR A 497 68.57 0.20 5.46
N GLY A 498 69.54 1.06 5.80
CA GLY A 498 70.60 1.39 4.85
C GLY A 498 71.31 0.11 4.36
N GLY A 499 71.28 -0.13 3.05
CA GLY A 499 72.13 -1.12 2.37
C GLY A 499 71.61 -2.55 2.31
N GLY A 500 70.60 -2.81 1.47
CA GLY A 500 70.25 -4.16 1.02
C GLY A 500 69.50 -4.09 -0.30
N ALA A 501 70.11 -4.56 -1.40
CA ALA A 501 69.53 -4.56 -2.72
C ALA A 501 69.15 -5.99 -3.14
N VAL A 502 67.86 -6.34 -3.17
CA VAL A 502 67.24 -7.38 -4.03
C VAL A 502 65.74 -7.04 -4.16
N ALA A 503 65.33 -6.34 -5.23
CA ALA A 503 64.58 -6.85 -6.39
C ALA A 503 63.11 -7.26 -6.13
N GLY A 504 62.18 -6.38 -6.53
CA GLY A 504 60.74 -6.67 -6.61
C GLY A 504 60.04 -5.55 -7.38
N VAL A 505 59.32 -5.93 -8.44
CA VAL A 505 58.88 -5.10 -9.55
C VAL A 505 57.54 -4.41 -9.26
N MET A 506 57.46 -3.13 -9.66
CA MET A 506 56.29 -2.31 -10.05
C MET A 506 54.90 -2.54 -9.42
N THR A 507 54.30 -1.45 -8.92
CA THR A 507 53.00 -0.97 -9.43
C THR A 507 52.67 0.48 -9.02
N SER A 508 52.18 1.23 -10.02
CA SER A 508 51.46 2.52 -9.97
C SER A 508 52.25 3.84 -9.87
N ALA A 509 52.14 4.62 -10.94
CA ALA A 509 52.87 5.84 -11.24
C ALA A 509 52.38 7.11 -10.49
N VAL A 510 51.74 6.98 -9.33
CA VAL A 510 51.16 8.14 -8.60
C VAL A 510 51.87 8.42 -7.26
N SER A 511 52.65 7.50 -6.71
CA SER A 511 53.32 7.63 -5.42
C SER A 511 54.80 8.08 -5.48
N ALA A 512 55.45 8.02 -6.65
CA ALA A 512 56.86 8.41 -6.83
C ALA A 512 57.15 9.91 -6.56
N LYS A 513 56.13 10.77 -6.68
CA LYS A 513 56.26 12.22 -6.53
C LYS A 513 56.20 12.70 -5.07
N LEU A 514 55.68 11.86 -4.17
CA LEU A 514 55.60 12.14 -2.73
C LEU A 514 56.81 11.54 -1.97
N ALA A 515 57.30 10.37 -2.40
CA ALA A 515 58.47 9.72 -1.78
C ALA A 515 59.79 10.52 -1.97
N SER A 516 59.93 11.28 -3.06
CA SER A 516 61.16 12.05 -3.33
C SER A 516 61.32 13.32 -2.48
N ARG A 517 60.26 13.79 -1.79
CA ARG A 517 60.31 15.00 -0.94
C ARG A 517 60.53 14.73 0.55
N MET A 518 60.51 13.48 0.99
CA MET A 518 60.78 13.09 2.38
C MET A 518 62.20 12.55 2.61
N LEU A 519 63.09 12.67 1.62
CA LEU A 519 64.52 12.31 1.71
C LEU A 519 65.41 13.35 2.42
N ALA A 520 64.84 14.26 3.20
CA ALA A 520 65.59 15.30 3.87
C ALA A 520 65.37 15.27 5.40
N LYS A 521 66.24 14.52 6.09
CA LYS A 521 66.59 14.66 7.51
C LYS A 521 65.46 14.34 8.50
N GLY A 522 65.46 13.13 9.06
CA GLY A 522 64.44 12.68 10.02
C GLY A 522 64.96 12.32 11.41
N SER A 523 65.29 11.05 11.63
CA SER A 523 65.32 10.47 12.98
C SER A 523 66.72 10.14 13.50
N VAL A 524 67.63 9.65 12.66
CA VAL A 524 69.00 9.24 13.09
C VAL A 524 69.84 10.45 13.50
N LYS A 525 69.69 11.58 12.78
CA LYS A 525 70.40 12.83 13.07
C LYS A 525 69.95 13.50 14.37
N LEU A 526 68.78 13.14 14.92
CA LEU A 526 68.27 13.66 16.19
C LEU A 526 68.80 12.84 17.39
N ALA A 527 68.89 11.52 17.27
CA ALA A 527 69.52 10.68 18.30
C ALA A 527 71.03 10.95 18.42
N GLY A 528 71.73 11.10 17.28
CA GLY A 528 73.14 11.49 17.23
C GLY A 528 73.39 12.88 17.83
N LYS A 529 72.52 13.86 17.54
CA LYS A 529 72.59 15.19 18.16
C LYS A 529 72.26 15.20 19.65
N ALA A 530 71.32 14.38 20.11
CA ALA A 530 70.98 14.31 21.54
C ALA A 530 72.13 13.72 22.35
N LEU A 531 72.76 12.64 21.87
CA LEU A 531 73.95 12.03 22.48
C LEU A 531 75.16 12.97 22.40
N ALA A 532 75.41 13.61 21.25
CA ALA A 532 76.50 14.58 21.10
C ALA A 532 76.34 15.79 22.04
N LYS A 533 75.10 16.28 22.24
CA LYS A 533 74.81 17.39 23.14
C LYS A 533 74.95 17.01 24.62
N LEU A 534 74.66 15.75 24.97
CA LEU A 534 74.80 15.21 26.33
C LEU A 534 76.28 14.92 26.68
N VAL A 535 77.11 14.59 25.69
CA VAL A 535 78.57 14.44 25.85
C VAL A 535 79.25 15.81 25.91
N ALA A 536 78.84 16.76 25.06
CA ALA A 536 79.36 18.14 25.11
C ALA A 536 79.03 18.85 26.44
N SER A 537 77.88 18.56 27.05
CA SER A 537 77.54 19.13 28.37
C SER A 537 78.28 18.48 29.54
N LYS A 538 78.89 17.30 29.35
CA LYS A 538 79.63 16.58 30.41
C LYS A 538 81.15 16.73 30.30
N ALA A 539 81.67 17.18 29.16
CA ALA A 539 83.09 17.50 28.96
C ALA A 539 83.45 18.98 29.25
N GLY A 540 82.46 19.83 29.52
CA GLY A 540 82.63 21.25 29.87
C GLY A 540 82.36 21.58 31.34
N GLY A 541 82.33 20.56 32.22
CA GLY A 541 82.14 20.70 33.67
C GLY A 541 83.32 20.14 34.44
#